data_AF-X0S3A4-F1
#
_entry.id   AF-X0S3A4-F1
#
_cell.length_a   1.000
_cell.length_b   1.000
_cell.length_c   1.000
_cell.angle_alpha   90.00
_cell.angle_beta   90.00
_cell.angle_gamma   90.00
#
_symmetry.space_group_name_H-M   'P 1'
#
loop_
_entity.id
_entity.type
_entity.pdbx_description
1 polymer ?
#
loop_
_entity_poly.entity_id
_entity_poly.type
_entity_poly.pdbx_seq_one_letter_code
_entity_poly.pdbx_strand_id
1 'polypeptide(L)'
;MINLTPIELACQLGKTVFAETKAGYDSWLAAPAIQRVFGFDPNERLAQVHGYESAEILSLADSAAIKHRVNQLHWLPFADNGQQLAGQHVQKRFNIKQMTVELIHSDYDGFVQQMQAQWQYGYQRTADYIQQHGL
;
A
#
# COMPACT_ATOMS: atom_id res chain seq x y z
N MET A 1 1.51 -10.82 0.57
CA MET A 1 0.41 -10.91 1.56
C MET A 1 -0.67 -9.94 1.12
N ILE A 2 -1.90 -10.39 0.87
CA ILE A 2 -3.04 -9.49 0.61
C ILE A 2 -3.66 -9.20 1.97
N ASN A 3 -3.46 -8.00 2.53
CA ASN A 3 -4.22 -7.56 3.69
C ASN A 3 -5.64 -7.25 3.24
N LEU A 4 -6.57 -8.14 3.57
CA LEU A 4 -7.99 -8.00 3.28
C LEU A 4 -8.73 -7.16 4.32
N THR A 5 -8.09 -6.83 5.44
CA THR A 5 -8.69 -6.02 6.50
C THR A 5 -8.66 -4.55 6.08
N PRO A 6 -9.82 -3.89 5.92
CA PRO A 6 -9.87 -2.45 5.67
C PRO A 6 -9.18 -1.69 6.80
N ILE A 7 -8.52 -0.58 6.47
CA ILE A 7 -7.76 0.21 7.45
C ILE A 7 -8.66 0.69 8.59
N GLU A 8 -9.94 0.94 8.29
CA GLU A 8 -10.95 1.37 9.24
C GLU A 8 -11.14 0.35 10.37
N LEU A 9 -11.24 -0.93 10.02
CA LEU A 9 -11.42 -2.02 10.99
C LEU A 9 -10.12 -2.28 11.75
N ALA A 10 -8.98 -2.22 11.06
CA ALA A 10 -7.67 -2.37 11.70
C ALA A 10 -7.47 -1.30 12.80
N CYS A 11 -7.82 -0.05 12.52
CA CYS A 11 -7.72 1.05 13.48
C CYS A 11 -8.73 0.94 14.64
N GLN A 12 -9.88 0.28 14.46
CA GLN A 12 -10.83 0.07 15.55
C GLN A 12 -10.36 -1.01 16.54
N LEU A 13 -9.70 -2.06 16.04
CA LEU A 13 -9.34 -3.25 16.80
C LEU A 13 -7.88 -3.25 17.29
N GLY A 14 -6.99 -2.59 16.55
CA GLY A 14 -5.56 -2.56 16.84
C GLY A 14 -5.19 -1.54 17.92
N LYS A 15 -4.12 -1.86 18.67
CA LYS A 15 -3.44 -0.90 19.56
C LYS A 15 -2.34 -0.11 18.84
N THR A 16 -1.87 -0.62 17.72
CA THR A 16 -0.87 -0.02 16.85
C THR A 16 -1.10 -0.62 15.47
N VAL A 17 -1.18 0.23 14.45
CA VAL A 17 -1.44 -0.16 13.08
C VAL A 17 -0.34 0.44 12.23
N PHE A 18 0.43 -0.40 11.55
CA PHE A 18 1.34 0.04 10.50
C PHE A 18 0.65 -0.20 9.15
N ALA A 19 0.60 0.83 8.32
CA ALA A 19 0.00 0.77 7.01
C ALA A 19 0.95 1.38 5.98
N GLU A 20 1.01 0.80 4.79
CA GLU A 20 1.88 1.27 3.72
C GLU A 20 1.14 2.24 2.82
N THR A 21 1.74 3.38 2.50
CA THR A 21 1.23 4.22 1.40
C THR A 21 1.44 3.50 0.07
N LYS A 22 0.40 3.50 -0.76
CA LYS A 22 0.42 2.87 -2.09
C LYS A 22 0.47 3.94 -3.16
N ALA A 23 1.17 3.66 -4.26
CA ALA A 23 1.09 4.50 -5.45
C ALA A 23 -0.34 4.52 -6.02
N GLY A 24 -0.66 5.60 -6.74
CA GLY A 24 -1.92 5.72 -7.48
C GLY A 24 -2.05 4.66 -8.58
N TYR A 25 -3.31 4.33 -8.89
CA TYR A 25 -3.64 3.50 -10.04
C TYR A 25 -3.51 4.31 -11.32
N ASP A 26 -2.98 3.67 -12.36
CA ASP A 26 -2.93 4.25 -13.70
C ASP A 26 -4.33 4.65 -14.19
N SER A 27 -4.47 5.90 -14.65
CA SER A 27 -5.75 6.49 -15.03
C SER A 27 -6.33 5.95 -16.34
N TRP A 28 -5.52 5.28 -17.16
CA TRP A 28 -5.93 4.83 -18.50
C TRP A 28 -6.44 3.40 -18.52
N LEU A 29 -5.79 2.51 -17.76
CA LEU A 29 -6.07 1.08 -17.78
C LEU A 29 -6.61 0.60 -16.44
N ALA A 30 -5.91 0.88 -15.34
CA ALA A 30 -6.23 0.31 -14.04
C ALA A 30 -7.49 0.95 -13.43
N ALA A 31 -7.55 2.28 -13.36
CA ALA A 31 -8.66 2.98 -12.72
C ALA A 31 -10.01 2.72 -13.41
N PRO A 32 -10.13 2.83 -14.75
CA PRO A 32 -11.38 2.52 -15.45
C PRO A 32 -11.81 1.06 -15.31
N ALA A 33 -10.85 0.12 -15.32
CA ALA A 33 -11.16 -1.31 -15.16
C ALA A 33 -11.70 -1.61 -13.76
N ILE A 34 -11.09 -1.06 -12.71
CA ILE A 34 -11.55 -1.22 -11.33
C ILE A 34 -12.93 -0.57 -11.16
N GLN A 35 -13.12 0.65 -11.64
CA GLN A 35 -14.41 1.34 -11.59
C GLN A 35 -15.51 0.55 -12.31
N ARG A 36 -15.20 -0.05 -13.46
CA ARG A 36 -16.16 -0.86 -14.22
C ARG A 36 -16.59 -2.13 -13.48
N VAL A 37 -15.70 -2.73 -12.70
CA VAL A 37 -15.95 -3.99 -11.97
C VAL A 37 -16.58 -3.73 -10.60
N PHE A 38 -16.06 -2.74 -9.86
CA PHE A 38 -16.41 -2.49 -8.47
C PHE A 38 -17.31 -1.26 -8.25
N GLY A 39 -17.51 -0.42 -9.26
CA GLY A 39 -18.45 0.71 -9.22
C GLY A 39 -17.94 1.99 -8.55
N PHE A 40 -16.65 2.08 -8.21
CA PHE A 40 -16.04 3.26 -7.59
C PHE A 40 -14.70 3.62 -8.23
N ASP A 41 -14.30 4.89 -8.17
CA ASP A 41 -12.96 5.32 -8.60
C ASP A 41 -11.91 4.88 -7.55
N PRO A 42 -10.91 4.05 -7.94
CA PRO A 42 -9.93 3.55 -7.00
C PRO A 42 -8.94 4.61 -6.52
N ASN A 43 -8.68 5.67 -7.30
CA ASN A 43 -7.81 6.76 -6.88
C ASN A 43 -8.52 7.68 -5.89
N GLU A 44 -9.83 7.92 -6.05
CA GLU A 44 -10.62 8.58 -5.01
C GLU A 44 -10.65 7.76 -3.73
N ARG A 45 -10.89 6.44 -3.82
CA ARG A 45 -10.86 5.57 -2.64
C ARG A 45 -9.48 5.50 -2.01
N LEU A 46 -8.41 5.47 -2.80
CA LEU A 46 -7.04 5.51 -2.30
C LEU A 46 -6.75 6.83 -1.56
N ALA A 47 -7.18 7.95 -2.11
CA ALA A 47 -7.05 9.25 -1.46
C ALA A 47 -7.83 9.31 -0.14
N GLN A 48 -9.03 8.72 -0.06
CA GLN A 48 -9.77 8.57 1.20
C GLN A 48 -9.02 7.72 2.23
N VAL A 49 -8.37 6.63 1.79
CA VAL A 49 -7.57 5.78 2.68
C VAL A 49 -6.32 6.51 3.18
N HIS A 50 -5.61 7.25 2.34
CA HIS A 50 -4.45 8.04 2.77
C HIS A 50 -4.87 9.24 3.64
N GLY A 51 -6.01 9.84 3.30
CA GLY A 51 -6.68 10.88 4.07
C GLY A 51 -7.42 10.36 5.29
N TYR A 52 -7.36 9.05 5.57
CA TYR A 52 -7.76 8.45 6.85
C TYR A 52 -6.73 8.83 7.92
N GLU A 53 -6.41 10.12 8.01
CA GLU A 53 -6.00 10.72 9.25
C GLU A 53 -7.21 10.58 10.16
N SER A 54 -6.96 10.01 11.33
CA SER A 54 -7.99 9.55 12.23
C SER A 54 -8.82 10.71 12.85
N ALA A 55 -8.69 11.92 12.31
CA ALA A 55 -9.46 13.14 12.53
C ALA A 55 -10.93 13.08 12.08
N GLU A 56 -11.29 12.33 11.03
CA GLU A 56 -12.72 12.13 10.69
C GLU A 56 -13.48 11.32 11.75
N ILE A 57 -12.79 10.45 12.49
CA ILE A 57 -13.35 9.77 13.68
C ILE A 57 -13.42 10.75 14.87
N LEU A 58 -12.51 11.73 14.94
CA LEU A 58 -12.46 12.72 16.03
C LEU A 58 -13.54 13.79 15.93
N SER A 59 -14.02 14.12 14.73
CA SER A 59 -15.09 15.12 14.56
C SER A 59 -16.48 14.58 14.93
N LEU A 60 -16.65 13.26 15.01
CA LEU A 60 -17.91 12.58 15.35
C LEU A 60 -17.98 12.10 16.80
N ALA A 61 -16.92 12.22 17.61
CA ALA A 61 -16.91 11.72 18.98
C ALA A 61 -16.14 12.61 19.98
N ASP A 62 -16.88 13.17 20.94
CA ASP A 62 -16.45 14.11 21.99
C ASP A 62 -15.47 13.58 23.04
N SER A 63 -14.81 12.43 22.82
CA SER A 63 -14.08 11.73 23.89
C SER A 63 -12.56 11.73 23.71
N ALA A 64 -11.84 12.25 24.72
CA ALA A 64 -10.37 12.22 24.82
C ALA A 64 -9.77 10.80 24.68
N ALA A 65 -10.55 9.75 24.96
CA ALA A 65 -10.16 8.35 24.78
C ALA A 65 -9.98 7.94 23.30
N ILE A 66 -10.64 8.61 22.36
CA ILE A 66 -10.54 8.32 20.92
C ILE A 66 -9.33 9.06 20.32
N LYS A 67 -9.00 10.28 20.77
CA LYS A 67 -7.73 10.97 20.44
C LYS A 67 -6.49 10.11 20.71
N HIS A 68 -6.54 9.26 21.73
CA HIS A 68 -5.44 8.34 22.02
C HIS A 68 -5.36 7.13 21.06
N ARG A 69 -6.48 6.68 20.47
CA ARG A 69 -6.50 5.61 19.44
C ARG A 69 -6.06 6.12 18.07
N VAL A 70 -6.30 7.39 17.79
CA VAL A 70 -5.86 8.08 16.55
C VAL A 70 -4.34 8.13 16.42
N ASN A 71 -3.61 8.28 17.52
CA ASN A 71 -2.15 8.34 17.57
C ASN A 71 -1.44 6.98 17.33
N GLN A 72 -2.15 5.96 16.86
CA GLN A 72 -1.64 4.58 16.75
C GLN A 72 -1.54 4.08 15.30
N LEU A 73 -1.91 4.90 14.31
CA LEU A 73 -1.76 4.59 12.89
C LEU A 73 -0.46 5.21 12.36
N HIS A 74 0.41 4.36 11.82
CA HIS A 74 1.71 4.71 11.28
C HIS A 74 1.75 4.43 9.78
N TRP A 75 1.78 5.50 8.98
CA TRP A 75 1.92 5.41 7.53
C TRP A 75 3.39 5.26 7.14
N LEU A 76 3.76 4.07 6.70
CA LEU A 76 5.06 3.77 6.12
C LEU A 76 5.11 4.33 4.69
N PRO A 77 6.09 5.20 4.36
CA PRO A 77 6.11 5.93 3.10
C PRO A 77 6.62 5.03 1.96
N PHE A 78 5.84 4.04 1.51
CA PHE A 78 6.27 3.04 0.52
C PHE A 78 5.74 3.30 -0.90
N ALA A 79 5.06 4.43 -1.13
CA ALA A 79 4.49 4.77 -2.43
C ALA A 79 5.54 4.90 -3.56
N ASP A 80 6.83 5.08 -3.24
CA ASP A 80 7.92 5.16 -4.22
C ASP A 80 8.59 3.81 -4.54
N ASN A 81 8.05 2.71 -4.01
CA ASN A 81 8.62 1.37 -4.20
C ASN A 81 8.85 1.01 -5.68
N GLY A 82 7.97 1.44 -6.59
CA GLY A 82 8.12 1.20 -8.03
C GLY A 82 9.35 1.87 -8.63
N GLN A 83 9.81 3.00 -8.07
CA GLN A 83 11.04 3.66 -8.48
C GLN A 83 12.26 3.02 -7.80
N GLN A 84 12.19 2.77 -6.49
CA GLN A 84 13.30 2.24 -5.68
C GLN A 84 13.64 0.78 -6.00
N LEU A 85 12.64 0.01 -6.42
CA LEU A 85 12.75 -1.41 -6.76
C LEU A 85 12.60 -1.64 -8.27
N ALA A 86 12.90 -0.63 -9.10
CA ALA A 86 12.82 -0.75 -10.55
C ALA A 86 13.68 -1.94 -11.04
N GLY A 87 13.06 -2.85 -11.78
CA GLY A 87 13.72 -4.08 -12.26
C GLY A 87 13.89 -5.18 -11.19
N GLN A 88 13.52 -4.90 -9.94
CA GLN A 88 13.52 -5.86 -8.83
C GLN A 88 12.17 -6.54 -8.63
N HIS A 89 11.36 -6.64 -9.68
CA HIS A 89 10.02 -7.22 -9.64
C HIS A 89 9.68 -7.90 -10.98
N VAL A 90 8.74 -8.85 -10.92
CA VAL A 90 8.13 -9.43 -12.13
C VAL A 90 7.42 -8.33 -12.91
N GLN A 91 7.64 -8.28 -14.22
CA GLN A 91 6.95 -7.36 -15.11
C GLN A 91 5.83 -8.10 -15.87
N LYS A 92 4.88 -7.32 -16.37
CA LYS A 92 3.75 -7.85 -17.15
C LYS A 92 3.80 -7.25 -18.54
N ARG A 93 3.54 -8.07 -19.56
CA ARG A 93 3.44 -7.65 -20.96
C ARG A 93 2.13 -8.13 -21.56
N PHE A 94 1.44 -7.25 -22.27
CA PHE A 94 0.25 -7.62 -23.02
C PHE A 94 0.65 -8.11 -24.41
N ASN A 95 0.34 -9.37 -24.72
CA ASN A 95 0.44 -9.91 -26.06
C ASN A 95 -0.93 -9.80 -26.73
N ILE A 96 -1.17 -8.66 -27.39
CA ILE A 96 -2.47 -8.34 -27.99
C ILE A 96 -2.86 -9.35 -29.09
N LYS A 97 -1.89 -9.84 -29.87
CA LYS A 97 -2.16 -10.81 -30.94
C LYS A 97 -2.71 -12.13 -30.38
N GLN A 98 -2.24 -12.55 -29.22
CA GLN A 98 -2.68 -13.77 -28.56
C GLN A 98 -3.76 -13.52 -27.49
N MET A 99 -4.10 -12.24 -27.22
CA MET A 99 -4.99 -11.83 -26.15
C MET A 99 -4.58 -12.37 -24.77
N THR A 100 -3.27 -12.43 -24.51
CA THR A 100 -2.70 -12.94 -23.25
C THR A 100 -1.91 -11.88 -22.50
N VAL A 101 -1.79 -12.09 -21.18
CA VAL A 101 -0.83 -11.38 -20.33
C VAL A 101 0.32 -12.33 -20.05
N GLU A 102 1.52 -11.90 -20.38
CA GLU A 102 2.75 -12.64 -20.13
C GLU A 102 3.49 -12.05 -18.93
N LEU A 103 4.16 -12.93 -18.19
CA LEU A 103 5.05 -12.53 -17.10
C LEU A 103 6.48 -12.51 -17.63
N ILE A 104 7.17 -11.40 -17.40
CA ILE A 104 8.61 -11.29 -17.62
C ILE A 104 9.26 -11.40 -16.25
N HIS A 105 10.00 -12.48 -16.06
CA HIS A 105 10.65 -12.80 -14.80
C HIS A 105 12.08 -13.27 -15.06
N SER A 106 12.94 -13.12 -14.05
CA SER A 106 14.29 -13.67 -14.07
C SER A 106 14.28 -15.18 -13.92
N ASP A 107 15.45 -15.80 -14.07
CA ASP A 107 15.69 -17.16 -13.59
C ASP A 107 15.63 -17.24 -12.05
N TYR A 108 15.89 -18.43 -11.51
CA TYR A 108 15.83 -18.66 -10.07
C TYR A 108 16.77 -17.74 -9.28
N ASP A 109 18.03 -17.62 -9.70
CA ASP A 109 19.01 -16.80 -8.99
C ASP A 109 18.64 -15.32 -9.04
N GLY A 110 18.19 -14.82 -10.20
CA GLY A 110 17.66 -13.48 -10.32
C GLY A 110 16.41 -13.26 -9.46
N PHE A 111 15.50 -14.23 -9.37
CA PHE A 111 14.34 -14.15 -8.48
C PHE A 111 14.77 -14.05 -7.00
N VAL A 112 15.75 -14.84 -6.56
CA VAL A 112 16.28 -14.76 -5.18
C VAL A 112 16.84 -13.36 -4.89
N GLN A 113 17.60 -12.79 -5.82
CA GLN A 113 18.12 -11.42 -5.69
C GLN A 113 17.00 -10.38 -5.60
N GLN A 114 15.97 -10.51 -6.45
CA GLN A 114 14.80 -9.63 -6.42
C GLN A 114 14.06 -9.70 -5.08
N MET A 115 13.84 -10.91 -4.55
CA MET A 115 13.20 -11.10 -3.25
C MET A 115 14.02 -10.51 -2.11
N GLN A 116 15.35 -10.69 -2.15
CA GLN A 116 16.24 -10.11 -1.15
C GLN A 116 16.22 -8.58 -1.20
N ALA A 117 16.22 -7.98 -2.40
CA ALA A 117 16.14 -6.52 -2.56
C ALA A 117 14.83 -5.96 -2.00
N GLN A 118 13.70 -6.60 -2.32
CA GLN A 118 12.39 -6.19 -1.80
C GLN A 118 12.32 -6.32 -0.26
N TRP A 119 12.84 -7.43 0.29
CA TRP A 119 12.89 -7.63 1.73
C TRP A 119 13.74 -6.58 2.43
N GLN A 120 14.96 -6.33 1.93
CA GLN A 120 15.88 -5.36 2.50
C GLN A 120 15.30 -3.94 2.45
N TYR A 121 14.66 -3.56 1.34
CA TYR A 121 13.99 -2.26 1.21
C TYR A 121 12.90 -2.08 2.27
N GLY A 122 11.99 -3.04 2.41
CA GLY A 122 10.91 -2.97 3.39
C GLY A 122 11.44 -2.94 4.82
N TYR A 123 12.37 -3.85 5.14
CA TYR A 123 12.98 -3.94 6.47
C TYR A 123 13.66 -2.64 6.88
N GLN A 124 14.56 -2.11 6.02
CA GLN A 124 15.34 -0.91 6.35
C GLN A 124 14.42 0.29 6.55
N ARG A 125 13.45 0.52 5.65
CA ARG A 125 12.55 1.65 5.80
C ARG A 125 11.67 1.58 7.04
N THR A 126 11.15 0.39 7.37
CA THR A 126 10.37 0.24 8.60
C THR A 126 11.24 0.49 9.83
N ALA A 127 12.47 -0.02 9.85
CA ALA A 127 13.41 0.23 10.94
C ALA A 127 13.74 1.71 11.10
N ASP A 128 14.06 2.40 9.99
CA ASP A 128 14.33 3.84 9.97
C ASP A 128 13.12 4.65 10.46
N TYR A 129 11.92 4.28 10.01
CA TYR A 129 10.68 4.92 10.44
C TYR A 129 10.47 4.79 11.95
N ILE A 130 10.60 3.58 12.49
CA ILE A 130 10.47 3.31 13.93
C ILE A 130 11.48 4.14 14.73
N GLN A 131 12.74 4.17 14.28
CA GLN A 131 13.78 4.96 14.94
C GLN A 131 13.50 6.46 14.92
N GLN A 132 13.03 7.00 13.79
CA GLN A 132 12.71 8.42 13.64
C GLN A 132 11.50 8.86 14.49
N HIS A 133 10.56 7.96 14.74
CA HIS A 133 9.31 8.25 15.46
C HIS A 133 9.34 7.80 16.93
N GLY A 134 10.43 7.17 17.39
CA GLY A 134 10.61 6.75 18.78
C GLY A 134 9.63 5.68 19.24
N LEU A 135 9.28 4.74 18.35
CA LEU A 135 8.34 3.64 18.60
C LEU A 135 9.03 2.38 19.14
#